data_AF-U3FZM5-F1
#
_entry.id   AF-U3FZM5-F1
#
_cell.length_a   1.000
_cell.length_b   1.000
_cell.length_c   1.000
_cell.angle_alpha   90.00
_cell.angle_beta   90.00
_cell.angle_gamma   90.00
#
_symmetry.space_group_name_H-M   'P 1'
#
loop_
_entity.id
_entity.type
_entity.pdbx_description
1 polymer ?
#
loop_
_entity_poly.entity_id
_entity_poly.type
_entity_poly.pdbx_seq_one_letter_code
_entity_poly.pdbx_strand_id
1 'polypeptide(L)'
;MAFTFAAFCYMLALLLTAALIFFAIWHIIAFDELKTDYKNPIDQCNTLNPLVLPEYLIHAFFCVMFLCATEWLTLSLNMPLLAYHIWRYMSRPVMSGPGLYDPTTIMNADILAYCQKEGWCKLAFYLLSFFYYLYGMIYVLVSS
;
A
#
# COMPACT_ATOMS: atom_id res chain seq x y z
N MET A 1 -9.01 -29.27 13.75
CA MET A 1 -9.35 -28.07 14.55
C MET A 1 -9.59 -26.95 13.55
N ALA A 2 -10.84 -26.52 13.37
CA ALA A 2 -11.33 -25.74 12.22
C ALA A 2 -10.85 -24.27 12.14
N PHE A 3 -9.79 -23.90 12.88
CA PHE A 3 -9.21 -22.57 12.87
C PHE A 3 -7.69 -22.69 12.78
N THR A 4 -7.20 -22.79 11.55
CA THR A 4 -5.75 -22.82 11.30
C THR A 4 -5.18 -21.42 11.45
N PHE A 5 -3.90 -21.33 11.82
CA PHE A 5 -3.18 -20.05 11.89
C PHE A 5 -3.24 -19.29 10.55
N ALA A 6 -3.24 -20.01 9.42
CA ALA A 6 -3.41 -19.44 8.09
C ALA A 6 -4.76 -18.74 7.92
N ALA A 7 -5.87 -19.34 8.37
CA ALA A 7 -7.20 -18.72 8.28
C ALA A 7 -7.25 -17.38 9.04
N PHE A 8 -6.67 -17.33 10.25
CA PHE A 8 -6.54 -16.08 11.01
C PHE A 8 -5.73 -15.01 10.25
N CYS A 9 -4.60 -15.41 9.65
CA CYS A 9 -3.78 -14.52 8.85
C CYS A 9 -4.55 -13.94 7.66
N TYR A 10 -5.32 -14.76 6.94
CA TYR A 10 -6.14 -14.29 5.81
C TYR A 10 -7.27 -13.34 6.26
N MET A 11 -7.94 -13.60 7.38
CA MET A 11 -8.97 -12.70 7.93
C MET A 11 -8.40 -11.34 8.31
N LEU A 12 -7.25 -11.33 8.99
CA LEU A 12 -6.59 -10.09 9.39
C LEU A 12 -6.02 -9.35 8.17
N ALA A 13 -5.45 -10.07 7.21
CA ALA A 13 -4.97 -9.50 5.95
C ALA A 13 -6.11 -8.86 5.14
N LEU A 14 -7.29 -9.46 5.09
CA LEU A 14 -8.47 -8.86 4.44
C LEU A 14 -8.84 -7.51 5.07
N LEU A 15 -8.91 -7.44 6.39
CA LEU A 15 -9.25 -6.21 7.11
C LEU A 15 -8.20 -5.12 6.87
N LEU A 16 -6.91 -5.47 6.97
CA LEU A 16 -5.82 -4.53 6.70
C LEU A 16 -5.77 -4.08 5.24
N THR A 17 -6.05 -4.98 4.29
CA THR A 17 -6.09 -4.64 2.86
C THR A 17 -7.25 -3.69 2.55
N ALA A 18 -8.40 -3.85 3.19
CA ALA A 18 -9.51 -2.89 3.06
C ALA A 18 -9.10 -1.49 3.55
N ALA A 19 -8.38 -1.40 4.67
CA ALA A 19 -7.83 -0.13 5.15
C ALA A 19 -6.80 0.46 4.17
N LEU A 20 -5.93 -0.37 3.59
CA LEU A 20 -4.96 0.06 2.57
C LEU A 20 -5.63 0.57 1.29
N ILE A 21 -6.73 -0.05 0.84
CA ILE A 21 -7.51 0.43 -0.29
C ILE A 21 -8.05 1.83 0.00
N PHE A 22 -8.58 2.08 1.20
CA PHE A 22 -9.04 3.40 1.61
C PHE A 22 -7.90 4.43 1.57
N PHE A 23 -6.73 4.10 2.12
CA PHE A 23 -5.56 4.96 2.05
C PHE A 23 -5.09 5.21 0.60
N ALA A 24 -5.11 4.20 -0.26
CA ALA A 24 -4.73 4.35 -1.67
C ALA A 24 -5.69 5.29 -2.42
N ILE A 25 -6.99 5.18 -2.18
CA ILE A 25 -8.00 6.09 -2.75
C ILE A 25 -7.77 7.52 -2.25
N TRP A 26 -7.53 7.70 -0.95
CA TRP A 26 -7.21 9.01 -0.37
C TRP A 26 -5.98 9.66 -1.02
N HIS A 27 -4.91 8.87 -1.24
CA HIS A 27 -3.72 9.36 -1.94
C HIS A 27 -4.03 9.80 -3.38
N ILE A 28 -4.82 9.02 -4.13
CA ILE A 28 -5.21 9.37 -5.51
C ILE A 28 -6.01 10.68 -5.54
N ILE A 29 -6.98 10.84 -4.63
CA ILE A 29 -7.79 12.08 -4.53
C ILE A 29 -6.90 13.27 -4.18
N ALA A 30 -5.99 13.12 -3.22
CA ALA A 30 -5.08 14.20 -2.84
C ALA A 30 -4.18 14.64 -4.01
N PHE A 31 -3.71 13.71 -4.85
CA PHE A 31 -2.97 14.05 -6.07
C PHE A 31 -3.85 14.70 -7.15
N ASP A 32 -5.13 14.33 -7.24
CA ASP A 32 -6.08 14.95 -8.16
C ASP A 32 -6.45 16.39 -7.74
N GLU A 33 -6.59 16.63 -6.42
CA GLU A 33 -6.74 17.98 -5.84
C GLU A 33 -5.52 18.86 -6.11
N LEU A 34 -4.30 18.30 -6.05
CA LEU A 34 -3.08 19.02 -6.41
C LEU A 34 -3.02 19.35 -7.91
N LYS A 35 -3.52 18.45 -8.76
CA LYS A 35 -3.56 18.66 -10.21
C LYS A 35 -4.57 19.72 -10.62
N THR A 36 -5.67 19.84 -9.89
CA THR A 36 -6.73 20.84 -10.11
C THR A 36 -6.46 22.16 -9.38
N ASP A 37 -5.28 22.31 -8.75
CA ASP A 37 -4.82 23.49 -8.03
C ASP A 37 -5.79 23.94 -6.90
N TYR A 38 -6.49 22.97 -6.29
CA TYR A 38 -7.51 23.26 -5.28
C TYR A 38 -6.90 23.56 -3.89
N LYS A 39 -5.67 23.12 -3.63
CA LYS A 39 -5.01 23.24 -2.33
C LYS A 39 -3.49 23.40 -2.46
N ASN A 40 -2.87 24.06 -1.49
CA ASN A 40 -1.43 24.29 -1.49
C ASN A 40 -0.62 22.97 -1.44
N PRO A 41 0.46 22.85 -2.22
CA PRO A 41 1.31 21.65 -2.26
C PRO A 41 2.00 21.37 -0.92
N ILE A 42 2.35 22.41 -0.17
CA ILE A 42 3.01 22.28 1.14
C ILE A 42 2.07 21.62 2.16
N ASP A 43 0.82 22.07 2.24
CA ASP A 43 -0.16 21.56 3.19
C ASP A 43 -0.54 20.10 2.87
N GLN A 44 -0.59 19.74 1.58
CA GLN A 44 -0.81 18.35 1.18
C GLN A 44 0.40 17.47 1.45
N CYS A 45 1.63 17.89 1.12
CA CYS A 45 2.81 17.11 1.45
C CYS A 45 2.94 16.86 2.96
N ASN A 46 2.59 17.84 3.80
CA ASN A 46 2.58 17.68 5.26
C ASN A 46 1.52 16.69 5.77
N THR A 47 0.40 16.55 5.06
CA THR A 47 -0.66 15.59 5.39
C THR A 47 -0.36 14.20 4.82
N LEU A 48 0.21 14.11 3.62
CA LEU A 48 0.50 12.86 2.89
C LEU A 48 1.72 12.14 3.44
N ASN A 49 2.82 12.84 3.72
CA ASN A 49 4.06 12.23 4.22
C ASN A 49 3.90 11.33 5.44
N PRO A 50 3.19 11.74 6.50
CA PRO A 50 3.00 10.88 7.66
C PRO A 50 2.06 9.70 7.37
N LEU A 51 1.26 9.72 6.30
CA LEU A 51 0.34 8.65 5.92
C LEU A 51 1.00 7.55 5.07
N VAL A 52 2.06 7.87 4.32
CA VAL A 52 2.82 6.88 3.52
C VAL A 52 3.54 5.87 4.42
N LEU A 53 4.04 6.29 5.58
CA LEU A 53 4.75 5.42 6.53
C LEU A 53 3.84 4.29 7.09
N PRO A 54 2.64 4.59 7.62
CA PRO A 54 1.65 3.59 8.00
C PRO A 54 1.31 2.61 6.87
N GLU A 55 1.17 3.07 5.63
CA GLU A 55 0.85 2.20 4.49
C GLU A 55 1.94 1.12 4.31
N TYR A 56 3.21 1.53 4.27
CA TYR A 56 4.33 0.60 4.13
C TYR A 56 4.48 -0.33 5.33
N LEU A 57 4.21 0.17 6.53
CA LEU A 57 4.28 -0.61 7.75
C LEU A 57 3.20 -1.70 7.77
N ILE A 58 1.96 -1.35 7.44
CA ILE A 58 0.85 -2.31 7.34
C ILE A 58 1.15 -3.35 6.25
N HIS A 59 1.67 -2.93 5.10
CA HIS A 59 2.04 -3.83 4.01
C HIS A 59 3.14 -4.83 4.41
N ALA A 60 4.21 -4.33 5.04
CA ALA A 60 5.28 -5.17 5.55
C ALA A 60 4.80 -6.11 6.66
N PHE A 61 3.93 -5.64 7.55
CA PHE A 61 3.39 -6.42 8.66
C PHE A 61 2.65 -7.66 8.17
N PHE A 62 1.72 -7.52 7.22
CA PHE A 62 1.00 -8.70 6.73
C PHE A 62 1.90 -9.63 5.89
N CYS A 63 2.91 -9.11 5.19
CA CYS A 63 3.89 -9.94 4.47
C CYS A 63 4.69 -10.83 5.45
N VAL A 64 5.14 -10.27 6.58
CA VAL A 64 5.81 -11.03 7.64
C VAL A 64 4.87 -12.08 8.24
N MET A 65 3.60 -11.71 8.44
CA MET A 65 2.59 -12.65 8.92
C MET A 65 2.37 -13.83 7.96
N PHE A 66 2.31 -13.59 6.64
CA PHE A 66 2.22 -14.67 5.63
C PHE A 66 3.50 -15.52 5.55
N LEU A 67 4.67 -14.94 5.79
CA LEU A 67 5.91 -15.68 5.93
C LEU A 67 5.84 -16.66 7.12
N CYS A 68 5.33 -16.22 8.27
CA CYS A 68 5.11 -17.08 9.45
C CYS A 68 4.05 -18.16 9.19
N ALA A 69 3.04 -17.87 8.37
CA ALA A 69 2.01 -18.85 7.99
C ALA A 69 2.49 -19.86 6.93
N THR A 70 3.72 -19.73 6.42
CA THR A 70 4.30 -20.56 5.34
C THR A 70 3.48 -20.59 4.05
N GLU A 71 2.74 -19.50 3.79
CA GLU A 71 1.88 -19.34 2.62
C GLU A 71 2.67 -18.75 1.45
N TRP A 72 3.59 -19.56 0.90
CA TRP A 72 4.58 -19.15 -0.09
C TRP A 72 4.00 -18.49 -1.34
N LEU A 73 2.84 -18.96 -1.82
CA LEU A 73 2.22 -18.39 -3.02
C LEU A 73 1.75 -16.95 -2.76
N THR A 74 1.10 -16.69 -1.64
CA THR A 74 0.63 -15.35 -1.25
C THR A 74 1.79 -14.38 -1.03
N LEU A 75 2.85 -14.87 -0.39
CA LEU A 75 4.06 -14.10 -0.17
C LEU A 75 4.71 -13.74 -1.51
N SER A 76 4.82 -14.70 -2.44
CA SER A 76 5.42 -14.47 -3.75
C SER A 76 4.69 -13.40 -4.57
N LEU A 77 3.37 -13.31 -4.45
CA LEU A 77 2.57 -12.28 -5.12
C LEU A 77 2.77 -10.88 -4.51
N ASN A 78 3.03 -10.78 -3.21
CA ASN A 78 3.26 -9.50 -2.53
C ASN A 78 4.73 -9.03 -2.56
N MET A 79 5.68 -9.95 -2.74
CA MET A 79 7.11 -9.64 -2.80
C MET A 79 7.48 -8.55 -3.81
N PRO A 80 6.94 -8.52 -5.05
CA PRO A 80 7.21 -7.44 -5.99
C PRO A 80 6.81 -6.05 -5.46
N LEU A 81 5.65 -5.94 -4.81
CA LEU A 81 5.19 -4.68 -4.26
C LEU A 81 6.02 -4.27 -3.02
N LEU A 82 6.36 -5.22 -2.16
CA LEU A 82 7.21 -4.98 -1.00
C LEU A 82 8.61 -4.52 -1.43
N ALA A 83 9.22 -5.18 -2.41
CA ALA A 83 10.50 -4.79 -2.99
C ALA A 83 10.43 -3.40 -3.61
N TYR A 84 9.32 -3.06 -4.29
CA TYR A 84 9.10 -1.73 -4.83
C TYR A 84 9.02 -0.68 -3.72
N HIS A 85 8.30 -0.93 -2.62
CA HIS A 85 8.24 0.00 -1.48
C HIS A 85 9.62 0.23 -0.84
N ILE A 86 10.42 -0.83 -0.67
CA ILE A 86 11.80 -0.73 -0.14
C ILE A 86 12.67 0.08 -1.10
N TRP A 87 12.66 -0.26 -2.40
CA TRP A 87 13.45 0.45 -3.41
C TRP A 87 13.06 1.93 -3.50
N ARG A 88 11.76 2.23 -3.44
CA ARG A 88 11.21 3.59 -3.44
C ARG A 88 11.65 4.38 -2.21
N TYR A 89 11.67 3.74 -1.05
CA TYR A 89 12.14 4.35 0.19
C TYR A 89 13.66 4.56 0.20
N MET A 90 14.45 3.67 -0.41
CA MET A 90 15.91 3.84 -0.49
C MET A 90 16.34 4.84 -1.57
N SER A 91 15.60 4.93 -2.67
CA SER A 91 15.90 5.79 -3.82
C SER A 91 15.32 7.20 -3.69
N ARG A 92 14.86 7.59 -2.50
CA ARG A 92 14.36 8.94 -2.23
C ARG A 92 15.53 9.93 -2.10
N PRO A 93 15.41 11.17 -2.62
CA PRO A 93 16.39 12.20 -2.35
C PRO A 93 16.40 12.52 -0.85
N VAL A 94 17.58 12.85 -0.32
CA VAL A 94 17.76 13.14 1.11
C VAL A 94 17.01 14.43 1.45
N MET A 95 15.87 14.31 2.12
CA MET A 95 15.08 15.44 2.60
C MET A 95 15.33 15.67 4.10
N SER A 96 15.26 16.93 4.53
CA SER A 96 15.45 17.33 5.93
C SER A 96 14.36 16.83 6.89
N GLY A 97 13.27 16.26 6.37
CA GLY A 97 12.12 15.79 7.15
C GLY A 97 11.68 14.35 6.82
N PRO A 98 10.90 13.72 7.72
CA PRO A 98 10.32 12.41 7.46
C PRO A 98 9.27 12.53 6.35
N GLY A 99 9.51 11.85 5.22
CA GLY A 99 8.65 11.99 4.06
C GLY A 99 9.18 11.47 2.72
N LEU A 100 8.27 11.05 1.85
CA LEU A 100 8.57 10.65 0.47
C LEU A 100 8.43 11.81 -0.52
N TYR A 101 7.54 12.77 -0.24
CA TYR A 101 7.18 13.84 -1.16
C TYR A 101 7.74 15.20 -0.73
N ASP A 102 8.39 15.90 -1.66
CA ASP A 102 8.86 17.29 -1.50
C ASP A 102 7.92 18.24 -2.26
N PRO A 103 7.35 19.26 -1.60
CA PRO A 103 6.40 20.18 -2.20
C PRO A 103 6.95 20.94 -3.41
N THR A 104 8.28 21.12 -3.52
CA THR A 104 8.90 21.81 -4.66
C THR A 104 8.97 20.93 -5.91
N THR A 105 9.09 19.61 -5.74
CA THR A 105 9.22 18.65 -6.84
C THR A 105 7.88 18.06 -7.26
N ILE A 106 6.91 17.98 -6.35
CA ILE A 106 5.60 17.36 -6.59
C ILE A 106 4.75 18.13 -7.61
N MET A 107 5.00 19.44 -7.76
CA MET A 107 4.29 20.32 -8.69
C MET A 107 4.76 20.16 -10.14
N ASN A 108 5.88 19.46 -10.38
CA ASN A 108 6.30 19.17 -11.75
C ASN A 108 5.32 18.18 -12.39
N ALA A 109 4.75 18.55 -13.55
CA ALA A 109 3.71 17.78 -14.23
C ALA A 109 4.11 16.32 -14.50
N ASP A 110 5.38 16.08 -14.85
CA ASP A 110 5.89 14.74 -15.12
C ASP A 110 5.94 13.87 -13.85
N ILE A 111 6.36 14.47 -12.73
CA ILE A 111 6.45 13.79 -11.43
C ILE A 111 5.05 13.52 -10.89
N LEU A 112 4.14 14.48 -10.99
CA LEU A 112 2.75 14.32 -10.58
C LEU A 112 2.05 13.22 -11.38
N ALA A 113 2.24 13.19 -12.70
CA ALA A 113 1.68 12.14 -13.55
C ALA A 113 2.26 10.75 -13.21
N TYR A 114 3.55 10.67 -12.87
CA TYR A 114 4.17 9.44 -12.38
C TYR A 114 3.57 8.99 -11.04
N CYS A 115 3.47 9.87 -10.05
CA CYS A 115 2.89 9.56 -8.74
C CYS A 115 1.42 9.17 -8.82
N GLN A 116 0.65 9.81 -9.71
CA GLN A 116 -0.75 9.45 -9.96
C GLN A 116 -0.85 8.02 -10.53
N LYS A 117 -0.04 7.69 -11.54
CA LYS A 117 0.03 6.33 -12.11
C LYS A 117 0.48 5.29 -11.07
N GLU A 118 1.44 5.63 -10.22
CA GLU A 118 1.90 4.79 -9.11
C GLU A 118 0.72 4.49 -8.15
N GLY A 119 -0.04 5.50 -7.75
CA GLY A 119 -1.22 5.34 -6.90
C GLY A 119 -2.29 4.43 -7.52
N TRP A 120 -2.62 4.63 -8.79
CA TRP A 120 -3.57 3.78 -9.52
C TRP A 120 -3.09 2.32 -9.65
N CYS A 121 -1.80 2.11 -9.89
CA CYS A 121 -1.22 0.77 -9.96
C CYS A 121 -1.29 0.05 -8.60
N LYS A 122 -0.96 0.74 -7.51
CA LYS A 122 -1.10 0.20 -6.14
C LYS A 122 -2.55 -0.13 -5.81
N LEU A 123 -3.49 0.76 -6.15
CA LEU A 123 -4.92 0.50 -5.96
C LEU A 123 -5.36 -0.77 -6.67
N ALA A 124 -5.00 -0.93 -7.94
CA ALA A 124 -5.32 -2.13 -8.71
C ALA A 124 -4.73 -3.40 -8.06
N PHE A 125 -3.47 -3.33 -7.59
CA PHE A 125 -2.83 -4.44 -6.90
C PHE A 125 -3.54 -4.81 -5.58
N TYR A 126 -3.87 -3.83 -4.74
CA TYR A 126 -4.58 -4.08 -3.47
C TYR A 126 -5.98 -4.65 -3.70
N LEU A 127 -6.68 -4.18 -4.74
CA LEU A 127 -8.00 -4.68 -5.11
C LEU A 127 -7.94 -6.13 -5.61
N LEU A 128 -6.97 -6.49 -6.45
CA LEU A 128 -6.76 -7.87 -6.88
C LEU A 128 -6.36 -8.78 -5.69
N SER A 129 -5.47 -8.27 -4.83
CA SER A 129 -5.04 -8.98 -3.62
C SER A 129 -6.20 -9.21 -2.65
N PHE A 130 -7.13 -8.26 -2.53
CA PHE A 130 -8.33 -8.41 -1.70
C PHE A 130 -9.19 -9.60 -2.11
N PHE A 131 -9.51 -9.73 -3.41
CA PHE A 131 -10.26 -10.89 -3.92
C PHE A 131 -9.48 -12.20 -3.74
N TYR A 132 -8.16 -12.14 -3.92
CA TYR A 132 -7.30 -13.30 -3.72
C TYR A 132 -7.27 -13.75 -2.24
N TYR A 133 -7.17 -12.83 -1.28
CA TYR A 133 -7.23 -13.16 0.16
C TYR A 133 -8.60 -13.70 0.57
N LEU A 134 -9.68 -13.19 -0.03
CA LEU A 134 -11.03 -13.73 0.17
C LEU A 134 -11.10 -15.19 -0.30
N TYR A 135 -10.58 -15.48 -1.49
CA TYR A 135 -10.50 -16.84 -2.01
C TYR A 135 -9.65 -17.75 -1.11
N GLY A 136 -8.45 -17.30 -0.72
CA GLY A 136 -7.55 -18.05 0.16
C GLY A 136 -8.18 -18.35 1.52
N MET A 137 -8.87 -17.38 2.12
CA MET A 137 -9.63 -17.57 3.36
C MET A 137 -10.69 -18.68 3.22
N ILE A 138 -11.53 -18.62 2.19
CA ILE A 138 -12.59 -19.62 1.97
C ILE A 138 -12.00 -21.00 1.73
N TYR A 139 -10.97 -21.08 0.89
CA TYR A 139 -10.32 -22.35 0.57
C TYR A 139 -9.74 -23.02 1.82
N VAL A 140 -9.02 -22.27 2.66
CA VAL A 140 -8.44 -22.79 3.90
C VAL A 140 -9.53 -23.20 4.88
N LEU A 141 -10.61 -22.42 5.03
CA LEU A 141 -11.71 -22.74 5.94
C LEU A 141 -12.51 -23.99 5.52
N VAL A 142 -12.68 -24.22 4.21
CA VAL A 142 -13.43 -25.37 3.70
C VAL A 142 -12.58 -26.64 3.69
N SER A 143 -11.27 -26.51 3.50
CA SER A 143 -10.34 -27.65 3.47
C SER A 143 -9.76 -28.05 4.83
N SER A 144 -10.01 -27.27 5.89
CA SER A 144 -9.51 -27.48 7.27
C SER A 144 -10.39 -28.33 8.19
#